data_AF-A0A077LMU1-F1
#
_entry.id   AF-A0A077LMU1-F1
#
_cell.length_a   1.000
_cell.length_b   1.000
_cell.length_c   1.000
_cell.angle_alpha   90.00
_cell.angle_beta   90.00
_cell.angle_gamma   90.00
#
_symmetry.space_group_name_H-M   'P 1'
#
loop_
_entity.id
_entity.type
_entity.pdbx_description
1 polymer ?
#
loop_
_entity_poly.entity_id
_entity_poly.type
_entity_poly.pdbx_seq_one_letter_code
_entity_poly.pdbx_strand_id
1 'polypeptide(L)'
;MAKLFQLTADIRPKTLKRTNQNFVTQQVLTEIGKKHGVLNTQVLQQKQLGKSFAMFDVKSITHVELGLVSKNLYALGLIDKVTANLMLTAGTSLDAYGNQTAPDVKINALDYFAARIDSLKKAGKQGNDYAFHVVPDYIATVHALLNLEDFARQQPGAASEPPKRKSSSRGWNGFSAKA
;
A
#
# COMPACT_ATOMS: atom_id res chain seq x y z
N MET A 1 -24.56 -42.94 34.65
CA MET A 1 -24.97 -41.83 33.75
C MET A 1 -23.78 -40.92 33.55
N ALA A 2 -23.05 -41.12 32.45
CA ALA A 2 -21.83 -40.38 32.12
C ALA A 2 -22.16 -38.97 31.62
N LYS A 3 -21.41 -37.96 32.08
CA LYS A 3 -21.46 -36.61 31.49
C LYS A 3 -20.05 -36.20 31.09
N LEU A 4 -19.80 -36.27 29.78
CA LEU A 4 -18.59 -35.82 29.12
C LEU A 4 -18.34 -34.33 29.44
N PHE A 5 -17.14 -34.02 29.91
CA PHE A 5 -16.55 -32.69 29.81
C PHE A 5 -15.87 -32.58 28.44
N GLN A 6 -16.41 -31.76 27.55
CA GLN A 6 -15.68 -31.21 26.42
C GLN A 6 -15.48 -29.73 26.70
N LEU A 7 -14.26 -29.39 27.13
CA LEU A 7 -13.77 -28.02 27.22
C LEU A 7 -13.15 -27.69 25.86
N THR A 8 -13.95 -27.22 24.92
CA THR A 8 -13.43 -26.63 23.69
C THR A 8 -12.99 -25.20 24.00
N ALA A 9 -11.67 -25.02 24.19
CA ALA A 9 -11.06 -23.71 24.19
C ALA A 9 -11.19 -23.12 22.77
N ASP A 10 -12.14 -22.21 22.60
CA ASP A 10 -12.30 -21.37 21.41
C ASP A 10 -11.13 -20.36 21.35
N ILE A 11 -10.01 -20.77 20.75
CA ILE A 11 -8.87 -19.90 20.46
C ILE A 11 -9.28 -18.99 19.29
N ARG A 12 -9.79 -17.80 19.59
CA ARG A 12 -9.99 -16.75 18.59
C ARG A 12 -8.66 -16.08 18.21
N PRO A 13 -8.35 -15.88 16.93
CA PRO A 13 -7.05 -15.37 16.49
C PRO A 13 -6.92 -13.83 16.58
N LYS A 14 -5.90 -13.36 17.30
CA LYS A 14 -4.92 -12.32 16.91
C LYS A 14 -5.43 -11.06 16.15
N THR A 15 -6.38 -10.30 16.70
CA THR A 15 -6.83 -9.01 16.10
C THR A 15 -6.15 -7.74 16.64
N LEU A 16 -5.35 -7.82 17.70
CA LEU A 16 -4.78 -6.63 18.37
C LEU A 16 -3.63 -5.92 17.61
N LYS A 17 -2.96 -6.59 16.67
CA LYS A 17 -1.80 -5.99 15.96
C LYS A 17 -2.18 -5.05 14.82
N ARG A 18 -3.34 -5.25 14.19
CA ARG A 18 -3.73 -4.55 12.95
C ARG A 18 -4.22 -3.12 13.22
N THR A 19 -4.92 -2.89 14.32
CA THR A 19 -5.44 -1.57 14.71
C THR A 19 -4.32 -0.59 15.06
N ASN A 20 -3.28 -1.07 15.75
CA ASN A 20 -2.13 -0.25 16.13
C ASN A 20 -1.27 0.16 14.92
N GLN A 21 -1.11 -0.72 13.91
CA GLN A 21 -0.35 -0.37 12.71
C GLN A 21 -1.02 0.76 11.92
N ASN A 22 -2.34 0.68 11.73
CA ASN A 22 -3.10 1.76 11.07
C ASN A 22 -2.97 3.11 11.80
N PHE A 23 -2.94 3.12 13.14
CA PHE A 23 -2.76 4.34 13.92
C PHE A 23 -1.36 4.95 13.71
N VAL A 24 -0.30 4.13 13.82
CA VAL A 24 1.08 4.59 13.58
C VAL A 24 1.24 5.13 12.17
N THR A 25 0.69 4.45 11.17
CA THR A 25 0.74 4.90 9.78
C THR A 25 0.09 6.27 9.63
N GLN A 26 -1.12 6.46 10.15
CA GLN A 26 -1.79 7.76 10.07
C GLN A 26 -1.00 8.86 10.78
N GLN A 27 -0.50 8.59 11.98
CA GLN A 27 0.30 9.54 12.75
C GLN A 27 1.56 9.98 11.97
N VAL A 28 2.33 9.02 11.45
CA VAL A 28 3.54 9.32 10.69
C VAL A 28 3.21 10.05 9.39
N LEU A 29 2.18 9.62 8.65
CA LEU A 29 1.77 10.29 7.41
C LEU A 29 1.30 11.73 7.65
N THR A 30 0.62 11.99 8.76
CA THR A 30 0.25 13.37 9.17
C THR A 30 1.49 14.18 9.52
N GLU A 31 2.45 13.60 10.24
CA GLU A 31 3.67 14.29 10.67
C GLU A 31 4.58 14.67 9.49
N ILE A 32 4.79 13.76 8.54
CA ILE A 32 5.65 14.00 7.37
C ILE A 32 4.96 14.87 6.30
N GLY A 33 3.63 15.02 6.39
CA GLY A 33 2.83 15.81 5.47
C GLY A 33 2.78 15.26 4.05
N LYS A 34 2.35 16.12 3.11
CA LYS A 34 2.33 15.82 1.68
C LYS A 34 3.41 16.63 0.97
N LYS A 35 4.12 15.99 0.04
CA LYS A 35 5.09 16.65 -0.84
C LYS A 35 4.82 16.24 -2.28
N HIS A 36 4.43 17.20 -3.11
CA HIS A 36 4.21 16.98 -4.54
C HIS A 36 5.50 17.21 -5.33
N GLY A 37 5.60 16.60 -6.52
CA GLY A 37 6.73 16.79 -7.43
C GLY A 37 7.99 15.99 -7.05
N VAL A 38 7.91 15.09 -6.07
CA VAL A 38 9.02 14.15 -5.77
C VAL A 38 9.19 13.17 -6.92
N LEU A 39 8.08 12.78 -7.54
CA LEU A 39 8.07 11.99 -8.77
C LEU A 39 7.70 12.91 -9.93
N ASN A 40 8.50 12.91 -11.00
CA ASN A 40 8.16 13.67 -12.21
C ASN A 40 7.07 12.94 -13.01
N THR A 41 5.81 13.22 -12.66
CA THR A 41 4.63 12.60 -13.30
C THR A 41 4.45 13.04 -14.75
N GLN A 42 5.02 14.18 -15.17
CA GLN A 42 5.01 14.59 -16.57
C GLN A 42 5.81 13.63 -17.44
N VAL A 43 6.96 13.16 -16.96
CA VAL A 43 7.76 12.14 -17.67
C VAL A 43 6.99 10.83 -17.76
N LEU A 44 6.28 10.41 -16.71
CA LEU A 44 5.41 9.23 -16.77
C LEU A 44 4.32 9.37 -17.83
N GLN A 45 3.72 10.56 -17.94
CA GLN A 45 2.70 10.85 -18.94
C GLN A 45 3.26 10.88 -20.35
N GLN A 46 4.41 11.54 -20.56
CA GLN A 46 5.12 11.59 -21.85
C GLN A 46 5.52 10.20 -22.35
N LYS A 47 5.93 9.32 -21.43
CA LYS A 47 6.27 7.92 -21.72
C LYS A 47 5.03 7.02 -21.86
N GLN A 48 3.82 7.57 -21.76
CA GLN A 48 2.54 6.87 -21.85
C GLN A 48 2.39 5.70 -20.85
N LEU A 49 3.02 5.83 -19.68
CA LEU A 49 3.05 4.78 -18.64
C LEU A 49 1.81 4.78 -17.74
N GLY A 50 0.83 5.64 -18.02
CA GLY A 50 -0.41 5.72 -17.25
C GLY A 50 -1.09 4.36 -17.06
N LYS A 51 -1.27 3.61 -18.14
CA LYS A 51 -1.90 2.28 -18.09
C LYS A 51 -1.10 1.28 -17.25
N SER A 52 0.22 1.36 -17.29
CA SER A 52 1.11 0.46 -16.53
C SER A 52 0.97 0.63 -15.02
N PHE A 53 0.54 1.80 -14.57
CA PHE A 53 0.35 2.11 -13.15
C PHE A 53 -1.13 2.22 -12.73
N ALA A 54 -2.10 2.05 -13.64
CA ALA A 54 -3.52 2.27 -13.33
C ALA A 54 -4.07 1.39 -12.18
N MET A 55 -3.45 0.23 -11.96
CA MET A 55 -3.81 -0.72 -10.90
C MET A 55 -2.86 -0.63 -9.68
N PHE A 56 -1.95 0.34 -9.65
CA PHE A 56 -1.04 0.52 -8.54
C PHE A 56 -1.80 0.96 -7.28
N ASP A 57 -1.75 0.11 -6.25
CA ASP A 57 -2.31 0.36 -4.93
C ASP A 57 -1.21 0.19 -3.89
N VAL A 58 -0.73 1.30 -3.35
CA VAL A 58 0.35 1.30 -2.35
C VAL A 58 -0.03 0.57 -1.05
N LYS A 59 -1.33 0.38 -0.78
CA LYS A 59 -1.84 -0.33 0.39
C LYS A 59 -2.05 -1.83 0.15
N SER A 60 -1.94 -2.29 -1.09
CA SER A 60 -2.24 -3.66 -1.50
C SER A 60 -1.35 -4.10 -2.66
N ILE A 61 -0.05 -4.18 -2.40
CA ILE A 61 0.98 -4.51 -3.40
C ILE A 61 1.83 -5.69 -2.92
N THR A 62 2.20 -6.60 -3.82
CA THR A 62 3.18 -7.65 -3.52
C THR A 62 4.60 -7.08 -3.53
N HIS A 63 5.52 -7.77 -2.87
CA HIS A 63 6.94 -7.41 -2.87
C HIS A 63 7.54 -7.40 -4.28
N VAL A 64 7.15 -8.37 -5.10
CA VAL A 64 7.61 -8.50 -6.49
C VAL A 64 7.12 -7.32 -7.31
N GLU A 65 5.85 -6.95 -7.20
CA GLU A 65 5.29 -5.77 -7.87
C GLU A 65 5.99 -4.49 -7.42
N LEU A 66 6.19 -4.30 -6.12
CA LEU A 66 6.88 -3.12 -5.59
C LEU A 66 8.33 -3.03 -6.07
N GLY A 67 9.03 -4.17 -6.16
CA GLY A 67 10.37 -4.27 -6.72
C GLY A 67 10.44 -4.02 -8.24
N LEU A 68 9.39 -4.39 -8.99
CA LEU A 68 9.29 -4.05 -10.41
C LEU A 68 9.03 -2.56 -10.60
N VAL A 69 8.13 -1.98 -9.81
CA VAL A 69 7.88 -0.53 -9.79
C VAL A 69 9.18 0.22 -9.48
N SER A 70 9.94 -0.19 -8.47
CA SER A 70 11.18 0.49 -8.08
C SER A 70 12.22 0.49 -9.21
N LYS A 71 12.44 -0.66 -9.85
CA LYS A 71 13.36 -0.80 -10.99
C LYS A 71 12.94 0.07 -12.16
N ASN A 72 11.65 0.09 -12.49
CA ASN A 72 11.12 0.88 -13.61
C ASN A 72 11.27 2.38 -13.36
N LEU A 73 10.92 2.86 -12.16
CA LEU A 73 11.06 4.27 -11.81
C LEU A 73 12.53 4.70 -11.81
N TYR A 74 13.43 3.85 -11.31
CA TYR A 74 14.87 4.13 -11.32
C TYR A 74 15.43 4.17 -12.74
N ALA A 75 15.09 3.20 -13.59
CA ALA A 75 15.55 3.15 -14.98
C ALA A 75 15.08 4.37 -15.81
N LEU A 76 13.96 4.98 -15.43
CA LEU A 76 13.42 6.19 -16.04
C LEU A 76 14.01 7.49 -15.44
N GLY A 77 14.90 7.39 -14.45
CA GLY A 77 15.48 8.53 -13.75
C GLY A 77 14.50 9.30 -12.87
N LEU A 78 13.39 8.66 -12.45
CA LEU A 78 12.31 9.31 -11.69
C LEU A 78 12.51 9.27 -10.18
N ILE A 79 13.33 8.33 -9.72
CA ILE A 79 13.75 8.19 -8.33
C ILE A 79 15.25 7.88 -8.31
N ASP A 80 15.91 8.18 -7.19
CA ASP A 80 17.31 7.84 -7.00
C ASP A 80 17.50 6.36 -6.61
N LYS A 81 18.77 5.95 -6.55
CA LYS A 81 19.15 4.57 -6.22
C LYS A 81 18.73 4.19 -4.80
N VAL A 82 18.77 5.15 -3.85
CA VAL A 82 18.44 4.90 -2.45
C VAL A 82 16.95 4.59 -2.31
N THR A 83 16.09 5.43 -2.87
CA THR A 83 14.64 5.23 -2.94
C THR A 83 14.29 3.91 -3.61
N ALA A 84 14.96 3.59 -4.73
CA ALA A 84 14.73 2.34 -5.44
C ALA A 84 15.08 1.11 -4.58
N ASN A 85 16.21 1.15 -3.86
CA ASN A 85 16.63 0.09 -2.96
C ASN A 85 15.69 -0.06 -1.75
N LEU A 86 15.20 1.05 -1.21
CA LEU A 86 14.23 1.04 -0.11
C LEU A 86 12.91 0.40 -0.54
N MET A 87 12.42 0.71 -1.74
CA MET A 87 11.23 0.05 -2.30
C MET A 87 11.47 -1.43 -2.59
N LEU A 88 12.64 -1.78 -3.15
CA LEU A 88 13.01 -3.16 -3.50
C LEU A 88 13.07 -4.07 -2.26
N THR A 89 13.53 -3.54 -1.12
CA THR A 89 13.70 -4.31 0.11
C THR A 89 12.49 -4.27 1.03
N ALA A 90 11.53 -3.39 0.76
CA ALA A 90 10.37 -3.18 1.63
C ALA A 90 9.54 -4.45 1.80
N GLY A 91 9.26 -4.83 3.05
CA GLY A 91 8.48 -6.00 3.43
C GLY A 91 9.14 -7.37 3.20
N THR A 92 10.27 -7.40 2.48
CA THR A 92 10.89 -8.67 2.05
C THR A 92 11.30 -9.50 3.26
N SER A 93 10.70 -10.69 3.36
CA SER A 93 11.08 -11.70 4.34
C SER A 93 11.98 -12.72 3.65
N LEU A 94 13.18 -12.89 4.19
CA LEU A 94 14.18 -13.81 3.65
C LEU A 94 14.30 -15.05 4.55
N ASP A 95 14.52 -16.22 3.95
CA ASP A 95 14.95 -17.42 4.67
C ASP A 95 16.43 -17.30 5.07
N ALA A 96 16.93 -18.33 5.77
CA ALA A 96 18.33 -18.39 6.19
C ALA A 96 19.33 -18.41 5.02
N TYR A 97 18.87 -18.66 3.80
CA TYR A 97 19.66 -18.73 2.57
C TYR A 97 19.52 -17.46 1.72
N GLY A 98 18.74 -16.47 2.18
CA GLY A 98 18.52 -15.21 1.45
C GLY A 98 17.44 -15.29 0.37
N ASN A 99 16.63 -16.36 0.32
CA ASN A 99 15.50 -16.46 -0.61
C ASN A 99 14.25 -15.84 -0.01
N GLN A 100 13.42 -15.25 -0.85
CA GLN A 100 12.16 -14.67 -0.41
C GLN A 100 11.16 -15.76 -0.02
N THR A 101 10.64 -15.69 1.22
CA THR A 101 9.73 -16.71 1.77
C THR A 101 8.26 -16.49 1.43
N ALA A 102 7.88 -15.27 1.07
CA ALA A 102 6.50 -14.88 0.83
C ALA A 102 6.37 -13.83 -0.30
N PRO A 103 6.79 -14.16 -1.55
CA PRO A 103 6.81 -13.19 -2.65
C PRO A 103 5.41 -12.68 -3.02
N ASP A 104 4.41 -13.55 -2.97
CA ASP A 104 3.04 -13.25 -3.42
C ASP A 104 2.14 -12.62 -2.35
N VAL A 105 2.67 -12.43 -1.13
CA VAL A 105 1.89 -11.80 -0.05
C VAL A 105 1.82 -10.30 -0.32
N LYS A 106 0.59 -9.80 -0.41
CA LYS A 106 0.31 -8.36 -0.49
C LYS A 106 0.59 -7.69 0.85
N ILE A 107 1.22 -6.54 0.78
CA ILE A 107 1.52 -5.67 1.91
C ILE A 107 0.93 -4.29 1.70
N ASN A 108 0.72 -3.59 2.80
CA ASN A 108 0.58 -2.15 2.79
C ASN A 108 1.98 -1.53 2.91
N ALA A 109 2.50 -1.00 1.80
CA ALA A 109 3.83 -0.42 1.77
C ALA A 109 3.93 0.81 2.69
N LEU A 110 2.84 1.59 2.81
CA LEU A 110 2.81 2.74 3.72
C LEU A 110 2.94 2.30 5.19
N ASP A 111 2.31 1.19 5.58
CA ASP A 111 2.45 0.66 6.95
C ASP A 111 3.90 0.23 7.22
N TYR A 112 4.55 -0.42 6.25
CA TYR A 112 5.96 -0.80 6.37
C TYR A 112 6.86 0.43 6.56
N PHE A 113 6.75 1.42 5.67
CA PHE A 113 7.60 2.60 5.71
C PHE A 113 7.31 3.46 6.95
N ALA A 114 6.05 3.62 7.36
CA ALA A 114 5.69 4.35 8.56
C ALA A 114 6.23 3.69 9.82
N ALA A 115 6.12 2.37 9.95
CA ALA A 115 6.70 1.64 11.08
C ALA A 115 8.22 1.79 11.14
N ARG A 116 8.90 1.81 9.98
CA ARG A 116 10.35 1.99 9.91
C ARG A 116 10.77 3.41 10.27
N ILE A 117 10.03 4.43 9.81
CA ILE A 117 10.24 5.84 10.19
C ILE A 117 10.05 6.02 11.70
N ASP A 118 8.97 5.51 12.28
CA ASP A 118 8.70 5.60 13.73
C ASP A 118 9.81 4.92 14.54
N SER A 119 10.23 3.72 14.13
CA SER A 119 11.33 3.00 14.77
C SER A 119 12.67 3.76 14.70
N LEU A 120 13.00 4.33 13.54
CA LEU A 120 14.23 5.11 13.37
C LEU A 120 14.18 6.41 14.20
N LYS A 121 13.05 7.13 14.22
CA LYS A 121 12.88 8.33 15.05
C LYS A 121 13.04 8.01 16.54
N LYS A 122 12.50 6.88 17.02
CA LYS A 122 12.69 6.41 18.40
C LYS A 122 14.16 6.09 18.69
N ALA A 123 14.84 5.40 17.79
CA ALA A 123 16.27 5.10 17.93
C ALA A 123 17.13 6.37 17.93
N GLY A 124 16.82 7.35 17.09
CA GLY A 124 17.52 8.64 17.06
C GLY A 124 17.40 9.39 18.40
N LYS A 125 16.21 9.37 19.02
CA LYS A 125 16.01 9.93 20.38
C LYS A 125 16.81 9.20 21.46
N GLN A 126 17.25 7.97 21.20
CA GLN A 126 18.09 7.16 22.09
C GLN A 126 19.59 7.31 21.80
N GLY A 127 19.98 8.29 20.96
CA GLY A 127 21.38 8.58 20.64
C GLY A 127 21.93 7.83 19.43
N ASN A 128 21.08 7.23 18.58
CA ASN A 128 21.53 6.64 17.33
C ASN A 128 21.59 7.71 16.22
N ASP A 129 22.78 8.29 16.01
CA ASP A 129 22.99 9.36 15.03
C ASP A 129 22.71 8.91 13.58
N TYR A 130 22.97 7.64 13.26
CA TYR A 130 22.67 7.08 11.94
C TYR A 130 21.18 7.19 11.60
N ALA A 131 20.30 7.10 12.59
CA ALA A 131 18.87 7.21 12.35
C ALA A 131 18.45 8.59 11.82
N PHE A 132 19.10 9.68 12.26
CA PHE A 132 18.78 11.03 11.77
C PHE A 132 19.11 11.22 10.29
N HIS A 133 20.19 10.59 9.82
CA HIS A 133 20.60 10.69 8.43
C HIS A 133 19.72 9.88 7.48
N VAL A 134 19.12 8.79 7.97
CA VAL A 134 18.39 7.85 7.13
C VAL A 134 16.89 8.14 7.08
N VAL A 135 16.30 8.72 8.12
CA VAL A 135 14.86 9.08 8.15
C VAL A 135 14.42 9.91 6.92
N PRO A 136 15.19 10.91 6.44
CA PRO A 136 14.84 11.66 5.23
C PRO A 136 14.64 10.79 3.99
N ASP A 137 15.44 9.74 3.79
CA ASP A 137 15.34 8.84 2.63
C ASP A 137 14.05 8.00 2.67
N TYR A 138 13.68 7.54 3.87
CA TYR A 138 12.42 6.85 4.10
C TYR A 138 11.22 7.77 3.84
N ILE A 139 11.29 9.03 4.26
CA ILE A 139 10.24 10.03 4.01
C ILE A 139 10.13 10.32 2.51
N ALA A 140 11.26 10.52 1.82
CA ALA A 140 11.29 10.75 0.38
C ALA A 140 10.66 9.56 -0.38
N THR A 141 10.93 8.33 0.06
CA THR A 141 10.33 7.12 -0.50
C THR A 141 8.81 7.09 -0.33
N VAL A 142 8.30 7.44 0.86
CA VAL A 142 6.85 7.56 1.09
C VAL A 142 6.22 8.59 0.16
N HIS A 143 6.84 9.76 0.00
CA HIS A 143 6.33 10.77 -0.92
C HIS A 143 6.34 10.31 -2.38
N ALA A 144 7.39 9.62 -2.84
CA ALA A 144 7.45 9.06 -4.18
C ALA A 144 6.29 8.06 -4.44
N LEU A 145 6.02 7.17 -3.48
CA LEU A 145 4.91 6.21 -3.55
C LEU A 145 3.54 6.91 -3.59
N LEU A 146 3.35 7.94 -2.76
CA LEU A 146 2.10 8.72 -2.76
C LEU A 146 1.91 9.51 -4.06
N ASN A 147 2.98 10.08 -4.62
CA ASN A 147 2.91 10.77 -5.92
C ASN A 147 2.57 9.78 -7.05
N LEU A 148 3.11 8.55 -6.99
CA LEU A 148 2.76 7.50 -7.93
C LEU A 148 1.31 7.04 -7.79
N GLU A 149 0.82 6.86 -6.56
CA GLU A 149 -0.59 6.53 -6.28
C GLU A 149 -1.53 7.61 -6.82
N ASP A 150 -1.20 8.89 -6.58
CA ASP A 150 -1.97 10.02 -7.11
C ASP A 150 -1.98 10.04 -8.64
N PHE A 151 -0.83 9.75 -9.29
CA PHE A 151 -0.75 9.63 -10.74
C PHE A 151 -1.58 8.46 -11.27
N ALA A 152 -1.50 7.29 -10.63
CA ALA A 152 -2.23 6.08 -10.97
C ALA A 152 -3.74 6.31 -10.94
N ARG A 153 -4.26 6.96 -9.90
CA ARG A 153 -5.69 7.27 -9.73
C ARG A 153 -6.25 8.20 -10.81
N GLN A 154 -5.41 8.95 -11.50
CA GLN A 154 -5.82 9.84 -12.59
C GLN A 154 -5.91 9.12 -13.95
N GLN A 155 -5.51 7.85 -14.03
CA GLN A 155 -5.46 7.11 -15.29
C GLN A 155 -6.79 6.46 -15.64
N PRO A 156 -7.16 6.42 -16.94
CA PRO A 156 -8.35 5.70 -17.38
C PRO A 156 -8.24 4.21 -17.04
N GLY A 157 -9.22 3.67 -16.30
CA GLY A 157 -9.22 2.29 -15.84
C GLY A 157 -8.70 2.08 -14.41
N ALA A 158 -8.20 3.13 -13.74
CA ALA A 158 -8.10 3.11 -12.28
C ALA A 158 -9.50 2.94 -11.70
N ALA A 159 -9.70 2.02 -10.76
CA ALA A 159 -11.01 1.55 -10.32
C ALA A 159 -11.95 2.68 -9.83
N SER A 160 -12.68 3.28 -10.76
CA SER A 160 -13.80 4.18 -10.51
C SER A 160 -14.91 3.93 -11.53
N GLU A 161 -15.46 2.71 -11.53
CA GLU A 161 -16.85 2.51 -11.94
C GLU A 161 -17.57 1.69 -10.85
N PRO A 162 -18.42 2.30 -10.00
CA PRO A 162 -19.44 1.52 -9.32
C PRO A 162 -20.35 0.87 -10.39
N PRO A 163 -20.80 -0.37 -10.20
CA PRO A 163 -21.59 -1.07 -11.23
C PRO A 163 -22.81 -0.23 -11.58
N LYS A 164 -22.92 0.17 -12.86
CA LYS A 164 -24.14 0.75 -13.41
C LYS A 164 -25.27 -0.25 -13.18
N ARG A 165 -26.07 -0.03 -12.14
CA ARG A 165 -27.35 -0.71 -11.96
C ARG A 165 -28.15 -0.42 -13.23
N LYS A 166 -28.30 -1.42 -14.10
CA LYS A 166 -29.31 -1.40 -15.17
C LYS A 166 -30.65 -1.19 -14.46
N SER A 167 -31.20 0.02 -14.48
CA SER A 167 -32.60 0.22 -14.15
C SER A 167 -33.40 -0.48 -15.24
N SER A 168 -33.83 -1.70 -14.95
CA SER A 168 -34.86 -2.38 -15.71
C SER A 168 -36.17 -1.64 -15.46
N SER A 169 -36.41 -0.57 -16.21
CA SER A 169 -37.75 -0.04 -16.43
C SER A 169 -38.51 -1.05 -17.29
N ARG A 170 -39.04 -2.09 -16.64
CA ARG A 170 -40.08 -2.93 -17.25
C ARG A 170 -41.42 -2.41 -16.73
N GLY A 171 -42.07 -1.63 -17.59
CA GLY A 171 -43.41 -1.12 -17.37
C GLY A 171 -44.39 -2.26 -17.07
N TRP A 172 -45.22 -2.05 -16.06
CA TRP A 172 -46.37 -2.88 -15.79
C TRP A 172 -47.60 -2.16 -16.37
N ASN A 173 -48.04 -2.62 -17.54
CA ASN A 173 -49.32 -2.25 -18.12
C ASN A 173 -50.39 -3.22 -17.61
N GLY A 174 -51.40 -2.67 -16.94
CA GLY A 174 -52.78 -3.14 -16.91
C GLY A 174 -53.07 -4.44 -16.14
N PHE A 175 -54.08 -4.40 -15.27
CA PHE A 175 -55.38 -4.99 -15.59
C PHE A 175 -56.47 -4.42 -14.69
N SER A 176 -57.48 -3.88 -15.36
CA SER A 176 -58.80 -3.52 -14.85
C SER A 176 -59.60 -4.80 -14.57
N ALA A 177 -60.35 -4.82 -13.46
CA ALA A 177 -61.63 -5.52 -13.40
C ALA A 177 -62.50 -4.89 -12.31
N LYS A 178 -63.56 -4.21 -12.76
CA LYS A 178 -64.81 -4.04 -12.03
C LYS A 178 -65.52 -5.39 -11.94
N ALA A 179 -66.08 -5.70 -10.77
CA ALA A 179 -67.39 -6.30 -10.60
C ALA A 179 -67.92 -5.90 -9.23
#